data_AF-A0A7X6B8S4-F1
#
_entry.id   AF-A0A7X6B8S4-F1
#
_cell.length_a   1.000
_cell.length_b   1.000
_cell.length_c   1.000
_cell.angle_alpha   90.00
_cell.angle_beta   90.00
_cell.angle_gamma   90.00
#
_symmetry.space_group_name_H-M   'P 1'
#
loop_
_entity.id
_entity.type
_entity.pdbx_description
1 polymer ?
#
loop_
_entity_poly.entity_id
_entity_poly.type
_entity_poly.pdbx_seq_one_letter_code
_entity_poly.pdbx_strand_id
1 'polypeptide(L)'
;MANSLKSAQYLIESRLLDAARGDAGAYFDLGIAFSTGSGGVDVDLIQAHKWFNLAALGGNVEGQQCRADLSSEMSRDEIAEAQRQARAWLDETARRPAARRFAA
;
A
#
# COMPACT_ATOMS: atom_id res chain seq x y z
N MET A 1 -12.52 14.89 21.60
CA MET A 1 -12.46 14.57 20.16
C MET A 1 -11.81 13.19 19.93
N ALA A 2 -12.41 12.09 20.42
CA ALA A 2 -11.88 10.73 20.24
C ALA A 2 -12.51 9.98 19.05
N ASN A 3 -13.54 10.57 18.40
CA ASN A 3 -14.28 9.94 17.32
C ASN A 3 -13.55 10.00 15.97
N SER A 4 -12.75 11.06 15.75
CA SER A 4 -12.07 11.32 14.47
C SER A 4 -10.93 10.34 14.16
N LEU A 5 -10.22 9.87 15.20
CA LEU A 5 -9.13 8.92 15.06
C LEU A 5 -9.64 7.52 14.70
N LYS A 6 -10.74 7.07 15.32
CA LYS A 6 -11.38 5.78 15.00
C LYS A 6 -11.89 5.73 13.56
N SER A 7 -12.50 6.81 13.07
CA SER A 7 -12.94 6.88 11.68
C SER A 7 -11.78 6.88 10.68
N ALA A 8 -10.66 7.52 11.02
CA ALA A 8 -9.48 7.57 10.18
C ALA A 8 -8.80 6.19 10.08
N GLN A 9 -8.68 5.49 11.22
CA GLN A 9 -8.10 4.15 11.30
C GLN A 9 -8.94 3.11 10.54
N TYR A 10 -10.27 3.23 10.59
CA TYR A 10 -11.19 2.39 9.83
C TYR A 10 -10.97 2.49 8.30
N LEU A 11 -10.57 3.67 7.79
CA LEU A 11 -10.27 3.83 6.37
C LEU A 11 -9.06 3.01 5.95
N ILE A 12 -8.00 3.00 6.77
CA ILE A 12 -6.79 2.18 6.51
C ILE A 12 -7.13 0.69 6.55
N GLU A 13 -7.88 0.26 7.56
CA GLU A 13 -8.31 -1.14 7.67
C GLU A 13 -9.14 -1.57 6.44
N SER A 14 -10.08 -0.74 6.00
CA SER A 14 -10.86 -1.01 4.80
C SER A 14 -9.98 -1.11 3.55
N ARG A 15 -9.00 -0.21 3.37
CA ARG A 15 -8.10 -0.27 2.22
C ARG A 15 -7.17 -1.49 2.28
N LEU A 16 -6.72 -1.90 3.47
CA LEU A 16 -5.91 -3.11 3.64
C LEU A 16 -6.67 -4.38 3.21
N LEU A 17 -7.99 -4.45 3.45
CA LEU A 17 -8.82 -5.55 2.98
C LEU A 17 -8.93 -5.60 1.45
N ASP A 18 -9.11 -4.46 0.80
CA ASP A 18 -9.16 -4.36 -0.66
C ASP A 18 -7.79 -4.64 -1.29
N ALA A 19 -6.72 -4.13 -0.68
CA ALA A 19 -5.33 -4.41 -1.03
C ALA A 19 -5.01 -5.91 -0.93
N ALA A 20 -5.52 -6.61 0.09
CA ALA A 20 -5.35 -8.06 0.22
C ALA A 20 -6.04 -8.85 -0.91
N ARG A 21 -7.00 -8.24 -1.63
CA ARG A 21 -7.62 -8.82 -2.84
C ARG A 21 -6.88 -8.47 -4.13
N GLY A 22 -5.80 -7.69 -4.03
CA GLY A 22 -4.99 -7.25 -5.17
C GLY A 22 -5.53 -6.00 -5.88
N ASP A 23 -6.38 -5.21 -5.23
CA ASP A 23 -6.90 -3.97 -5.81
C ASP A 23 -5.81 -2.90 -5.93
N ALA A 24 -5.52 -2.47 -7.17
CA ALA A 24 -4.47 -1.50 -7.45
C ALA A 24 -4.81 -0.07 -6.99
N GLY A 25 -6.10 0.28 -6.90
CA GLY A 25 -6.57 1.54 -6.34
C GLY A 25 -6.36 1.58 -4.83
N ALA A 26 -6.67 0.48 -4.13
CA ALA A 26 -6.45 0.37 -2.70
C ALA A 26 -4.96 0.46 -2.33
N TYR A 27 -4.08 -0.12 -3.14
CA TYR A 27 -2.64 0.09 -2.99
C TYR A 27 -2.25 1.57 -3.16
N PHE A 28 -2.83 2.27 -4.15
CA PHE A 28 -2.56 3.69 -4.33
C PHE A 28 -3.03 4.54 -3.13
N ASP A 29 -4.25 4.30 -2.65
CA ASP A 29 -4.82 5.01 -1.50
C ASP A 29 -3.99 4.81 -0.23
N LEU A 30 -3.50 3.58 0.01
CA LEU A 30 -2.57 3.32 1.12
C LEU A 30 -1.25 4.07 0.94
N GLY A 31 -0.72 4.13 -0.27
CA GLY A 31 0.48 4.91 -0.58
C GLY A 31 0.31 6.39 -0.21
N ILE A 32 -0.83 6.99 -0.57
CA ILE A 32 -1.18 8.38 -0.21
C ILE A 32 -1.34 8.54 1.30
N ALA A 33 -1.98 7.59 1.97
CA ALA A 33 -2.17 7.65 3.41
C ALA A 33 -0.85 7.72 4.17
N PHE A 34 0.09 6.82 3.84
CA PHE A 34 1.40 6.79 4.48
C PHE A 34 2.32 7.93 4.03
N SER A 35 2.16 8.50 2.83
CA SER A 35 2.95 9.66 2.42
C SER A 35 2.50 10.97 3.08
N THR A 36 1.21 11.08 3.39
CA THR A 36 0.61 12.31 3.95
C THR A 36 0.32 12.22 5.45
N GLY A 37 0.42 11.03 6.06
CA GLY A 37 -0.01 10.80 7.44
C GLY A 37 -1.53 10.92 7.61
N SER A 38 -2.30 10.63 6.55
CA SER A 38 -3.76 10.65 6.60
C SER A 38 -4.31 9.28 7.02
N GLY A 39 -5.51 9.25 7.61
CA GLY A 39 -6.05 7.99 8.15
C GLY A 39 -5.55 7.66 9.56
N GLY A 40 -4.89 8.60 10.26
CA GLY A 40 -4.42 8.41 11.64
C GLY A 40 -3.14 7.57 11.74
N VAL A 41 -2.40 7.45 10.63
CA VAL A 41 -1.05 6.90 10.59
C VAL A 41 -0.03 8.04 10.53
N ASP A 42 1.17 7.80 11.02
CA ASP A 42 2.28 8.73 10.83
C ASP A 42 2.81 8.63 9.39
N VAL A 43 3.50 9.69 8.95
CA VAL A 43 4.19 9.68 7.65
C VAL A 43 5.29 8.63 7.66
N ASP A 44 5.22 7.70 6.72
CA ASP A 44 6.19 6.62 6.53
C ASP A 44 6.45 6.42 5.02
N LEU A 45 7.59 6.94 4.55
CA LEU A 45 7.96 6.87 3.13
C LEU A 45 8.24 5.44 2.67
N ILE A 46 8.67 4.54 3.56
CA ILE A 46 8.92 3.13 3.24
C ILE A 46 7.58 2.43 2.98
N GLN A 47 6.58 2.62 3.85
CA GLN A 47 5.24 2.09 3.59
C GLN A 47 4.62 2.73 2.35
N ALA A 48 4.73 4.05 2.18
CA ALA A 48 4.17 4.74 1.02
C ALA A 48 4.76 4.18 -0.29
N HIS A 49 6.09 4.08 -0.38
CA HIS A 49 6.78 3.55 -1.56
C HIS A 49 6.40 2.09 -1.84
N LYS A 50 6.34 1.25 -0.81
CA LYS A 50 5.88 -0.14 -0.90
C LYS A 50 4.50 -0.22 -1.57
N TRP A 51 3.54 0.57 -1.09
CA TRP A 51 2.18 0.54 -1.61
C TRP A 51 2.09 1.10 -3.04
N PHE A 52 2.79 2.19 -3.34
CA PHE A 52 2.87 2.70 -4.71
C PHE A 52 3.56 1.72 -5.67
N ASN A 53 4.55 0.96 -5.20
CA ASN A 53 5.17 -0.12 -5.98
C ASN A 53 4.19 -1.25 -6.32
N LEU A 54 3.33 -1.63 -5.39
CA LEU A 54 2.28 -2.61 -5.62
C LEU A 54 1.18 -2.08 -6.55
N ALA A 55 0.80 -0.81 -6.41
CA ALA A 55 -0.14 -0.13 -7.30
C ALA A 55 0.39 -0.10 -8.74
N ALA A 56 1.67 0.28 -8.91
CA ALA A 56 2.34 0.31 -10.21
C ALA A 56 2.40 -1.09 -10.86
N LEU A 57 2.68 -2.14 -10.07
CA LEU A 57 2.65 -3.52 -10.55
C LEU A 57 1.25 -3.94 -11.04
N GLY A 58 0.19 -3.42 -10.42
CA GLY A 58 -1.19 -3.59 -10.84
C GLY A 58 -1.63 -2.70 -12.01
N GLY A 59 -0.73 -1.90 -12.59
CA GLY A 59 -1.02 -1.02 -13.74
C GLY A 59 -1.53 0.38 -13.36
N ASN A 60 -1.46 0.77 -12.09
CA ASN A 60 -1.82 2.13 -11.68
C ASN A 60 -0.70 3.12 -12.05
N VAL A 61 -0.97 4.00 -13.03
CA VAL A 61 -0.02 4.99 -13.55
C VAL A 61 0.31 6.07 -12.52
N GLU A 62 -0.67 6.51 -11.72
CA GLU A 62 -0.45 7.50 -10.66
C GLU A 62 0.47 6.92 -9.57
N GLY A 63 0.26 5.66 -9.20
CA GLY A 63 1.15 4.93 -8.29
C GLY A 63 2.56 4.79 -8.83
N GLN A 64 2.73 4.58 -10.15
CA GLN A 64 4.06 4.59 -10.77
C GLN A 64 4.75 5.94 -10.63
N GLN A 65 4.02 7.05 -10.86
CA GLN A 65 4.55 8.40 -10.74
C GLN A 65 4.91 8.72 -9.29
N CYS A 66 3.98 8.54 -8.35
CA CYS A 66 4.22 8.78 -6.93
C CYS A 66 5.39 7.96 -6.38
N ARG A 67 5.55 6.71 -6.81
CA ARG A 67 6.73 5.90 -6.45
C ARG A 67 8.03 6.52 -6.95
N ALA A 68 8.06 7.01 -8.18
CA ALA A 68 9.24 7.64 -8.76
C ALA A 68 9.60 8.93 -8.01
N ASP A 69 8.59 9.75 -7.71
CA ASP A 69 8.76 11.01 -6.98
C ASP A 69 9.29 10.74 -5.56
N LEU A 70 8.67 9.84 -4.80
CA LEU A 70 9.15 9.46 -3.45
C LEU A 70 10.57 8.86 -3.49
N SER A 71 10.91 8.09 -4.52
CA SER A 71 12.25 7.50 -4.63
C SER A 71 13.36 8.57 -4.70
N SER A 72 13.04 9.80 -5.11
CA SER A 72 14.02 10.89 -5.14
C SER A 72 14.36 11.46 -3.75
N GLU A 73 13.49 11.24 -2.76
CA GLU A 73 13.63 11.72 -1.38
C GLU A 73 14.16 10.63 -0.43
N MET A 74 14.22 9.38 -0.89
CA MET A 74 14.61 8.22 -0.08
C MET A 74 16.05 7.78 -0.36
N SER A 75 16.68 7.21 0.66
CA SER A 75 17.96 6.52 0.51
C SER A 75 17.80 5.17 -0.23
N ARG A 76 18.90 4.63 -0.75
CA ARG A 76 18.91 3.31 -1.39
C ARG A 76 18.47 2.20 -0.45
N ASP A 77 18.82 2.30 0.83
CA ASP A 77 18.49 1.28 1.83
C ASP A 77 16.99 1.30 2.16
N GLU A 78 16.38 2.48 2.24
CA GLU A 78 14.93 2.64 2.42
C GLU A 78 14.15 2.15 1.20
N ILE A 79 14.61 2.45 -0.01
CA ILE A 79 14.00 1.91 -1.24
C ILE A 79 14.09 0.39 -1.27
N ALA A 80 15.26 -0.16 -0.92
CA ALA A 80 15.45 -1.61 -0.87
C ALA A 80 14.53 -2.26 0.18
N GLU A 81 14.34 -1.61 1.34
CA GLU A 81 13.40 -2.07 2.36
C GLU A 81 11.95 -2.03 1.88
N ALA A 82 11.51 -0.93 1.27
CA ALA A 82 10.16 -0.81 0.71
C ALA A 82 9.87 -1.92 -0.32
N GLN A 83 10.83 -2.19 -1.20
CA GLN A 83 10.74 -3.27 -2.19
C GLN A 83 10.71 -4.65 -1.55
N ARG A 84 11.53 -4.91 -0.52
CA ARG A 84 11.48 -6.16 0.26
C ARG A 84 10.11 -6.37 0.89
N GLN A 85 9.55 -5.34 1.51
CA GLN A 85 8.22 -5.42 2.12
C GLN A 85 7.11 -5.62 1.09
N ALA A 86 7.22 -5.00 -0.09
CA ALA A 86 6.26 -5.20 -1.19
C ALA A 86 6.28 -6.66 -1.66
N ARG A 87 7.47 -7.24 -1.81
CA ARG A 87 7.63 -8.66 -2.17
C ARG A 87 7.05 -9.58 -1.10
N ALA A 88 7.39 -9.35 0.16
CA ALA A 88 6.86 -10.11 1.28
C ALA A 88 5.32 -10.04 1.37
N TRP A 89 4.73 -8.88 1.06
CA TRP A 89 3.28 -8.72 1.00
C TRP A 89 2.64 -9.59 -0.10
N LEU A 90 3.21 -9.60 -1.30
CA LEU A 90 2.73 -10.46 -2.39
C LEU A 90 2.88 -11.94 -2.02
N ASP A 91 4.00 -12.34 -1.41
CA ASP A 91 4.23 -13.72 -1.00
C ASP A 91 3.26 -14.16 0.11
N GLU A 92 2.93 -13.28 1.04
CA GLU A 92 1.93 -13.54 2.10
C GLU A 92 0.51 -13.62 1.53
N THR A 93 0.12 -12.65 0.69
CA THR A 93 -1.24 -12.60 0.12
C THR A 93 -1.46 -13.68 -0.95
N ALA A 94 -0.43 -14.11 -1.67
CA ALA A 94 -0.51 -15.24 -2.61
C ALA A 94 -0.57 -16.60 -1.88
N ARG A 95 0.10 -16.73 -0.72
CA ARG A 95 0.05 -17.95 0.12
C ARG A 95 -1.25 -18.10 0.88
N ARG A 96 -2.00 -17.01 1.06
CA ARG A 96 -3.40 -17.06 1.46
C ARG A 96 -4.20 -17.40 0.21
N PRO A 97 -4.65 -18.65 -0.01
CA PRO A 97 -5.54 -18.91 -1.12
C PRO A 97 -6.80 -18.07 -0.87
N ALA A 98 -6.96 -17.00 -1.64
CA ALA A 98 -8.28 -16.45 -1.88
C ALA A 98 -9.11 -17.64 -2.33
N ALA A 99 -10.09 -18.01 -1.50
CA ALA A 99 -10.93 -19.18 -1.70
C ALA A 99 -11.25 -19.31 -3.18
N ARG A 100 -10.70 -20.38 -3.77
CA ARG A 100 -10.86 -20.86 -5.15
C ARG A 100 -11.82 -20.00 -5.96
N ARG A 101 -11.23 -19.20 -6.85
CA ARG A 101 -11.79 -18.79 -8.13
C ARG A 101 -12.67 -19.94 -8.64
N PHE A 102 -13.99 -19.80 -8.54
CA PHE A 102 -14.93 -20.82 -9.02
C PHE A 102 -14.71 -20.97 -10.51
N ALA A 103 -14.01 -22.04 -10.88
CA ALA A 103 -14.08 -22.63 -12.21
C ALA A 103 -15.26 -23.61 -12.17
N ALA A 104 -16.33 -23.26 -12.88
CA ALA A 104 -17.36 -24.16 -13.37
C ALA A 104 -17.79 -23.63 -14.74
#